data_AF-A0AAV7F0C1-F1
#
_entry.id   AF-A0AAV7F0C1-F1
#
_cell.length_a   1.000
_cell.length_b   1.000
_cell.length_c   1.000
_cell.angle_alpha   90.00
_cell.angle_beta   90.00
_cell.angle_gamma   90.00
#
_symmetry.space_group_name_H-M   'P 1'
#
loop_
_entity.id
_entity.type
_entity.pdbx_description
1 polymer ?
#
loop_
_entity_poly.entity_id
_entity_poly.type
_entity_poly.pdbx_seq_one_letter_code
_entity_poly.pdbx_strand_id
1 'polypeptide(L)' 'MEAMPIPKLTKENYGNWSIQMKTFLAAKDLWEIVRDGYEQPESDEEAALTTTERGVDESKFEKISGTKTSKQA' A
#
# COMPACT_ATOMS: atom_id res chain seq x y z
N MET A 1 16.13 10.04 7.06
CA MET A 1 14.76 10.11 7.65
C MET A 1 14.41 8.69 8.01
N GLU A 2 14.39 8.35 9.30
CA GLU A 2 14.04 6.98 9.72
C GLU A 2 12.58 6.70 9.34
N ALA A 3 12.32 5.52 8.76
CA ALA A 3 10.96 5.13 8.40
C ALA A 3 10.17 4.88 9.69
N MET A 4 9.05 5.58 9.88
CA MET A 4 8.17 5.31 11.02
C MET A 4 7.64 3.87 10.93
N PRO A 5 7.88 3.00 11.93
CA PRO A 5 7.35 1.66 11.92
C PRO A 5 5.82 1.72 12.04
N ILE A 6 5.12 1.15 11.06
CA ILE A 6 3.66 1.13 11.08
C ILE A 6 3.19 0.15 12.17
N PRO A 7 2.39 0.60 13.15
CA PRO A 7 1.89 -0.26 14.21
C PRO A 7 0.96 -1.35 13.67
N LYS A 8 1.02 -2.54 14.26
CA LYS A 8 0.01 -3.58 14.03
C LYS A 8 -1.27 -3.24 14.79
N LEU A 9 -2.41 -3.30 14.12
CA LEU A 9 -3.72 -3.13 14.75
C LEU A 9 -3.99 -4.30 15.71
N THR A 10 -4.38 -3.97 16.94
CA THR A 10 -4.86 -4.91 17.95
C THR A 10 -6.18 -4.40 18.53
N LYS A 11 -6.86 -5.24 19.33
CA LYS A 11 -8.16 -4.90 19.91
C LYS A 11 -8.09 -3.70 20.87
N GLU A 12 -6.94 -3.45 21.47
CA GLU A 12 -6.77 -2.47 22.55
C GLU A 12 -6.13 -1.16 22.07
N ASN A 13 -5.50 -1.15 20.89
CA ASN A 13 -4.65 -0.03 20.46
C ASN A 13 -5.25 0.86 19.36
N TYR A 14 -6.54 0.67 19.00
CA TYR A 14 -7.17 1.36 17.88
C TYR A 14 -6.96 2.88 17.89
N GLY A 15 -7.08 3.52 19.06
CA GLY A 15 -6.84 4.96 19.21
C GLY A 15 -5.44 5.38 18.76
N ASN A 16 -4.39 4.75 19.30
CA ASN A 16 -3.01 5.08 18.90
C ASN A 16 -2.70 4.65 17.46
N TRP A 17 -3.22 3.49 17.04
CA TRP A 17 -3.05 2.97 15.68
C TRP A 17 -3.66 3.90 14.63
N SER A 18 -4.89 4.37 14.84
CA SER A 18 -5.59 5.26 13.91
C SER A 18 -4.91 6.60 13.75
N ILE A 19 -4.35 7.18 14.83
CA ILE A 19 -3.56 8.41 14.77
C ILE A 19 -2.32 8.20 13.88
N GLN A 20 -1.56 7.13 14.12
CA GLN A 20 -0.36 6.83 13.35
C GLN A 20 -0.67 6.56 11.87
N MET A 21 -1.75 5.82 11.58
CA MET A 21 -2.17 5.54 10.21
C MET A 21 -2.65 6.81 9.48
N LYS A 22 -3.43 7.66 10.16
CA LYS A 22 -3.84 8.96 9.61
C LYS A 22 -2.64 9.83 9.27
N THR A 23 -1.67 9.94 10.18
CA THR A 23 -0.44 10.71 9.93
C THR A 23 0.38 10.12 8.78
N PHE A 24 0.53 8.80 8.71
CA PHE A 24 1.27 8.14 7.64
C PHE A 24 0.64 8.36 6.26
N LEU A 25 -0.68 8.26 6.17
CA LEU A 25 -1.43 8.46 4.92
C LEU A 25 -1.48 9.94 4.52
N ALA A 26 -1.67 10.85 5.48
CA ALA A 26 -1.64 12.29 5.23
C ALA A 26 -0.28 12.74 4.69
N ALA A 27 0.82 12.18 5.20
CA ALA A 27 2.17 12.46 4.68
C ALA A 27 2.40 11.93 3.24
N LYS A 28 1.48 11.13 2.70
CA LYS A 28 1.50 10.60 1.34
C LYS A 28 0.38 11.16 0.47
N ASP A 29 -0.40 12.11 0.99
CA ASP A 29 -1.60 12.64 0.34
C ASP A 29 -2.65 11.55 0.01
N LEU A 30 -2.64 10.44 0.76
CA LEU A 30 -3.55 9.30 0.57
C LEU A 30 -4.73 9.31 1.54
N TRP A 31 -4.72 10.20 2.54
CA TRP A 31 -5.77 10.25 3.55
C TRP A 31 -7.13 10.64 2.96
N GLU A 32 -7.14 11.52 1.96
CA GLU A 32 -8.35 12.00 1.32
C GLU A 32 -9.11 10.84 0.64
N ILE A 33 -8.41 9.92 -0.02
CA ILE A 33 -9.02 8.72 -0.63
C ILE A 33 -9.69 7.82 0.42
N VAL A 34 -9.08 7.67 1.59
CA VAL A 34 -9.65 6.86 2.69
C VAL A 34 -10.86 7.56 3.32
N ARG A 35 -10.83 8.89 3.39
CA ARG A 35 -11.88 9.72 4.01
C ARG A 35 -13.10 9.86 3.10
N ASP A 36 -12.88 10.23 1.85
CA ASP A 36 -13.91 10.60 0.89
C ASP A 36 -14.35 9.41 0.04
N GLY A 37 -13.58 8.32 0.09
CA GLY A 37 -13.77 7.16 -0.76
C GLY A 37 -12.94 7.25 -2.04
N TYR A 38 -12.81 6.11 -2.71
CA TYR A 38 -12.18 6.04 -4.02
C TYR A 38 -13.25 6.28 -5.09
N GLU A 39 -13.07 7.34 -5.88
CA GLU A 39 -13.83 7.55 -7.09
C GLU A 39 -13.10 6.87 -8.25
N GLN A 40 -13.80 5.97 -8.94
CA GLN A 40 -13.22 5.29 -10.07
C GLN A 40 -13.04 6.30 -11.22
N PRO A 41 -11.85 6.42 -11.82
CA PRO A 41 -11.65 7.34 -12.93
C PRO A 41 -12.56 6.99 -14.10
N GLU A 42 -13.20 7.99 -14.70
CA GLU A 42 -14.15 7.82 -15.80
C GLU A 42 -13.48 7.43 -17.13
N SER A 43 -12.15 7.56 -17.22
CA SER A 43 -11.37 7.29 -18.43
C SER A 43 -10.02 6.62 -18.12
N ASP A 44 -9.52 5.86 -19.09
CA ASP A 44 -8.25 5.12 -18.99
C ASP A 44 -7.02 6.05 -18.86
N GLU A 45 -7.14 7.28 -19.36
CA GLU A 45 -6.13 8.34 -19.27
C GLU A 45 -6.00 8.91 -17.86
N GLU A 46 -7.11 9.16 -17.16
CA GLU A 46 -7.14 9.55 -15.74
C GLU A 46 -6.61 8.41 -14.85
N ALA A 47 -6.97 7.15 -15.19
CA ALA A 47 -6.46 5.98 -14.48
C ALA A 47 -4.92 5.89 -14.56
N ALA A 48 -4.34 6.10 -15.75
CA ALA A 48 -2.89 6.01 -15.97
C ALA A 48 -2.07 7.04 -15.17
N LEU A 49 -2.64 8.23 -14.90
CA LEU A 49 -2.00 9.26 -14.07
C LEU A 49 -1.90 8.81 -12.59
N THR A 50 -2.95 8.15 -12.07
CA THR A 50 -2.96 7.64 -10.68
C THR A 50 -2.01 6.45 -10.49
N THR A 51 -1.85 5.59 -11.49
CA THR A 51 -0.99 4.40 -11.40
C THR A 51 0.50 4.74 -11.46
N THR A 52 0.88 5.82 -12.16
CA THR A 52 2.28 6.18 -12.38
C THR A 52 2.95 6.76 -11.12
N GLU A 53 2.18 7.40 -10.23
CA GLU A 53 2.70 7.91 -8.95
C GLU A 53 2.89 6.80 -7.89
N ARG A 54 2.26 5.63 -8.09
CA ARG A 54 2.45 4.43 -7.28
C ARG A 54 3.37 3.45 -8.00
N GLY A 55 4.65 3.79 -8.08
CA GLY A 55 5.69 2.90 -8.59
C GLY A 55 5.84 1.61 -7.76
N VAL A 56 5.04 0.59 -8.04
CA VAL A 56 5.35 -0.81 -7.78
C VAL A 56 4.82 -1.61 -8.97
N ASP A 57 5.73 -1.85 -9.90
CA ASP A 57 5.59 -2.79 -11.00
C ASP A 57 5.12 -4.16 -10.45
N GLU A 58 3.83 -4.45 -10.63
CA GLU A 58 3.16 -5.69 -10.19
C GLU A 58 3.86 -6.94 -10.76
N SER A 59 4.62 -6.78 -11.85
CA SER A 59 5.38 -7.84 -12.52
C SER A 59 6.60 -8.37 -11.74
N LYS A 60 6.98 -7.78 -10.60
CA LYS A 60 8.01 -8.35 -9.71
C LYS A 60 7.45 -9.29 -8.62
N PHE A 61 6.17 -9.22 -8.27
CA PHE A 61 5.61 -10.04 -7.18
C PHE A 61 5.54 -11.54 -7.55
N GLU A 62 5.46 -11.85 -8.84
CA GLU A 62 5.33 -13.22 -9.35
C GLU A 62 6.66 -14.02 -9.36
N LYS A 63 7.82 -13.38 -9.10
CA LYS A 63 9.13 -14.04 -9.24
C LYS A 63 9.62 -14.87 -8.04
N ILE A 64 8.84 -14.97 -6.96
CA ILE A 64 9.22 -15.76 -5.76
C ILE A 64 8.45 -17.09 -5.57
N SER A 65 7.42 -17.39 -6.37
CA SER A 65 6.62 -18.63 -6.18
C SER A 65 7.20 -19.88 -6.86
N GLY A 66 8.35 -19.78 -7.54
CA GLY A 66 8.85 -20.83 -8.43
C GLY A 66 10.08 -21.65 -7.99
N THR A 67 10.82 -21.30 -6.93
CA THR A 67 12.05 -22.06 -6.58
C THR A 67 11.74 -23.28 -5.72
N LYS A 68 11.15 -24.32 -6.30
CA LYS A 68 11.23 -25.68 -5.74
C LYS A 68 12.67 -26.17 -5.90
N THR A 69 13.42 -26.18 -4.81
CA THR A 69 14.76 -26.78 -4.70
C THR A 69 14.72 -28.25 -5.12
N SER A 70 15.46 -28.60 -6.17
CA SER A 70 15.66 -29.97 -6.61
C SER A 70 16.66 -30.65 -5.66
N LYS A 71 16.21 -31.59 -4.83
CA LYS A 71 17.05 -32.65 -4.26
C LYS A 71 16.81 -33.89 -5.10
N GLN A 72 17.74 -34.18 -6.02
CA GLN A 72 17.77 -35.47 -6.69
C GLN A 72 18.45 -36.47 -5.74
N ALA A 73 17.78 -37.59 -5.50
CA ALA A 73 18.30 -38.76 -4.81
C ALA A 73 19.14 -39.62 -5.75
#